data_AF-A0A560P4D4-F1
#
_entry.id   AF-A0A560P4D4-F1
#
_cell.length_a   1.000
_cell.length_b   1.000
_cell.length_c   1.000
_cell.angle_alpha   90.00
_cell.angle_beta   90.00
_cell.angle_gamma   90.00
#
_symmetry.space_group_name_H-M   'P 1'
#
loop_
_entity.id
_entity.type
_entity.pdbx_description
1 polymer ?
#
loop_
_entity_poly.entity_id
_entity_poly.type
_entity_poly.pdbx_seq_one_letter_code
_entity_poly.pdbx_strand_id
1 'polypeptide(L)'
;MVFLPDYLSDDPVLLKQLLLEALTRQAKTAQVLEAHEGHIVDLNEQIKLLRDCLFGRKSEQTVEPNTPQLALFNEPESEPTLQSAKWLLQLRAVASAGHRWLTCHISKSSTCACGCAKHVIGEETSEQLDIVPM
;
A
#
# COMPACT_ATOMS: atom_id res chain seq x y z
N MET A 1 -27.96 -14.27 18.63
CA MET A 1 -29.26 -13.85 19.20
C MET A 1 -29.86 -15.05 19.91
N VAL A 2 -30.05 -14.96 21.22
CA VAL A 2 -30.73 -16.03 21.98
C VAL A 2 -32.22 -15.83 21.77
N PHE A 3 -32.88 -16.78 21.09
CA PHE A 3 -34.34 -16.84 21.06
C PHE A 3 -34.81 -17.37 22.41
N LEU A 4 -35.38 -16.50 23.24
CA LEU A 4 -36.08 -16.91 24.45
C LEU A 4 -37.57 -17.06 24.10
N PRO A 5 -38.22 -18.17 24.44
CA PRO A 5 -39.64 -18.34 24.16
C PRO A 5 -40.48 -17.32 24.95
N ASP A 6 -41.55 -16.81 24.33
CA ASP A 6 -42.45 -15.80 24.92
C ASP A 6 -43.26 -16.31 26.13
N TYR A 7 -43.24 -17.62 26.39
CA TYR A 7 -43.90 -18.25 27.53
C TYR A 7 -43.06 -19.40 28.10
N LEU A 8 -42.84 -19.39 29.42
CA LEU A 8 -42.09 -20.41 30.15
C LEU A 8 -43.07 -21.40 30.79
N SER A 9 -42.84 -22.71 30.64
CA SER A 9 -43.68 -23.72 31.30
C SER A 9 -43.41 -23.79 32.81
N ASP A 10 -44.49 -23.91 33.59
CA ASP A 10 -44.44 -24.08 35.06
C ASP A 10 -44.09 -25.52 35.50
N ASP A 11 -43.99 -26.47 34.56
CA ASP A 11 -43.55 -27.83 34.85
C ASP A 11 -42.02 -27.89 35.08
N PRO A 12 -41.56 -28.28 36.29
CA PRO A 12 -40.13 -28.32 36.61
C PRO A 12 -39.34 -29.36 35.80
N VAL A 13 -39.99 -30.38 35.24
CA VAL A 13 -39.31 -31.37 34.39
C VAL A 13 -39.01 -30.79 33.02
N LEU A 14 -40.01 -30.13 32.42
CA LEU A 14 -39.87 -29.49 31.11
C LEU A 14 -38.86 -28.34 31.15
N LEU A 15 -38.83 -27.55 32.23
CA LEU A 15 -37.85 -26.49 32.42
C LEU A 15 -36.40 -27.01 32.44
N LYS A 16 -36.16 -28.13 33.13
CA LYS A 16 -34.83 -28.76 33.16
C LYS A 16 -34.41 -29.25 31.79
N GLN A 17 -35.35 -29.79 31.02
CA GLN A 17 -35.08 -30.26 29.65
C GLN A 17 -34.71 -29.09 28.73
N LEU A 18 -35.44 -27.97 28.80
CA LEU A 18 -35.12 -26.76 28.04
C LEU A 18 -33.77 -26.17 28.43
N LEU A 19 -33.43 -26.18 29.73
CA LEU A 19 -32.12 -25.70 30.20
C LEU A 19 -30.98 -26.57 29.65
N LEU A 20 -31.13 -27.90 29.67
CA LEU A 20 -30.15 -28.81 29.08
C LEU A 20 -30.01 -28.55 27.58
N GLU A 21 -31.11 -28.37 26.85
CA GLU A 21 -31.07 -28.04 25.43
C GLU A 21 -30.35 -26.72 25.17
N ALA A 22 -30.66 -25.66 25.93
CA ALA A 22 -30.01 -24.36 25.81
C ALA A 22 -28.49 -24.45 26.08
N LEU A 23 -28.06 -25.20 27.10
CA LEU A 23 -26.65 -25.42 27.41
C LEU A 23 -25.93 -26.20 26.30
N THR A 24 -26.56 -27.25 25.76
CA THR A 24 -25.97 -28.01 24.63
C THR A 24 -25.86 -27.15 23.38
N ARG A 25 -26.86 -26.30 23.11
CA ARG A 25 -26.84 -25.33 22.00
C ARG A 25 -25.71 -24.32 22.19
N GLN A 26 -25.56 -23.79 23.40
CA GLN A 26 -24.49 -22.85 23.74
C GLN A 26 -23.11 -23.49 23.56
N ALA A 27 -22.93 -24.72 24.03
CA ALA A 27 -21.68 -25.46 23.85
C ALA A 27 -21.33 -25.66 22.37
N LYS A 28 -22.31 -26.04 21.54
CA LYS A 28 -22.12 -26.17 20.08
C LYS A 28 -21.74 -24.84 19.45
N THR A 29 -22.41 -23.75 19.83
CA THR A 29 -22.08 -22.42 19.28
C THR A 29 -20.69 -21.97 19.71
N ALA A 30 -20.28 -22.21 20.96
CA ALA A 30 -18.95 -21.88 21.45
C ALA A 30 -17.86 -22.65 20.67
N GLN A 31 -18.08 -23.95 20.43
CA GLN A 31 -17.15 -24.77 19.65
C GLN A 31 -16.98 -24.27 18.20
N VAL A 32 -18.08 -23.88 17.55
CA VAL A 32 -18.03 -23.33 16.17
C VAL A 32 -17.30 -21.99 16.14
N LEU A 33 -17.55 -21.13 17.12
CA LEU A 33 -16.88 -19.83 17.23
C LEU A 33 -15.37 -20.01 17.45
N GLU A 34 -14.96 -20.91 18.33
CA GLU A 34 -13.54 -21.21 18.59
C GLU A 34 -12.83 -21.72 17.33
N ALA A 35 -13.47 -22.60 16.55
CA ALA A 35 -12.93 -23.04 15.27
C ALA A 35 -12.77 -21.89 14.26
N HIS A 36 -13.74 -20.97 14.20
CA HIS A 36 -13.64 -19.80 13.34
C HIS A 36 -12.59 -18.78 13.81
N GLU A 37 -12.41 -18.60 15.11
CA GLU A 37 -11.36 -17.74 15.68
C GLU A 37 -9.97 -18.21 15.23
N GLY A 38 -9.70 -19.52 15.26
CA GLY A 38 -8.46 -20.09 14.72
C GLY A 38 -8.24 -19.74 13.25
N HIS A 39 -9.26 -19.94 12.40
CA HIS A 39 -9.18 -19.60 10.98
C HIS A 39 -8.96 -18.11 10.73
N ILE A 40 -9.55 -17.22 11.55
CA ILE A 40 -9.34 -15.77 11.44
C ILE A 40 -7.88 -15.41 11.73
N VAL A 41 -7.28 -16.01 12.76
CA VAL A 41 -5.87 -15.78 13.10
C VAL A 41 -4.96 -16.24 11.94
N ASP A 42 -5.19 -17.44 11.41
CA ASP A 42 -4.40 -17.98 10.29
C ASP A 42 -4.52 -17.11 9.03
N LEU A 43 -5.73 -16.66 8.68
CA LEU A 43 -5.95 -15.79 7.52
C LEU A 43 -5.31 -14.41 7.72
N ASN A 44 -5.36 -13.85 8.91
CA ASN A 44 -4.71 -12.57 9.21
C ASN A 44 -3.19 -12.67 9.08
N GLU A 45 -2.57 -13.76 9.53
CA GLU A 45 -1.13 -13.98 9.37
C GLU A 45 -0.78 -14.16 7.89
N GLN A 46 -1.57 -14.90 7.11
CA GLN A 46 -1.37 -15.01 5.65
C GLN A 46 -1.44 -13.64 4.95
N ILE A 47 -2.43 -12.81 5.29
CA ILE A 47 -2.55 -11.46 4.73
C ILE A 47 -1.33 -10.60 5.09
N LYS A 48 -0.84 -10.71 6.33
CA LYS A 48 0.35 -9.99 6.78
C LYS A 48 1.59 -10.43 6.01
N LEU A 49 1.83 -11.74 5.89
CA LEU A 49 2.95 -12.29 5.13
C LEU A 49 2.89 -11.90 3.64
N LEU A 50 1.71 -11.94 3.03
CA LEU A 50 1.52 -11.51 1.65
C LEU A 50 1.79 -10.01 1.48
N ARG A 51 1.33 -9.18 2.41
CA ARG A 51 1.63 -7.72 2.39
C ARG A 51 3.12 -7.44 2.55
N ASP A 52 3.79 -8.15 3.46
CA ASP A 52 5.23 -8.01 3.65
C ASP A 52 6.01 -8.50 2.42
N CYS A 53 5.52 -9.53 1.73
CA CYS A 53 6.10 -10.03 0.49
C CYS A 53 5.94 -9.04 -0.67
N LEU A 54 4.75 -8.45 -0.85
CA LEU A 54 4.45 -7.57 -1.98
C LEU A 54 4.94 -6.13 -1.78
N PHE A 55 4.83 -5.62 -0.55
CA PHE A 55 5.04 -4.19 -0.24
C PHE A 55 6.07 -3.95 0.87
N GLY A 56 6.73 -5.00 1.37
CA GLY A 56 7.79 -4.86 2.35
C GLY A 56 9.08 -4.33 1.72
N ARG A 57 10.01 -3.84 2.53
CA ARG A 57 11.31 -3.31 2.07
C ARG A 57 12.15 -4.30 1.24
N LYS A 58 11.86 -5.60 1.37
CA LYS A 58 12.53 -6.68 0.62
C LYS A 58 11.87 -6.95 -0.74
N SER A 59 10.64 -6.48 -0.98
CA SER A 59 9.95 -6.68 -2.26
C SER A 59 10.65 -5.95 -3.41
N GLU A 60 11.29 -4.81 -3.11
CA GLU A 60 12.17 -4.07 -4.03
C GLU A 60 13.54 -4.73 -4.25
N GLN A 61 13.90 -5.74 -3.45
CA GLN A 61 15.20 -6.43 -3.53
C GLN A 61 15.09 -7.87 -4.03
N THR A 62 13.88 -8.42 -4.10
CA THR A 62 13.67 -9.82 -4.46
C THR A 62 13.38 -9.90 -5.95
N VAL A 63 14.29 -10.51 -6.70
CA VAL A 63 14.05 -10.85 -8.12
C VAL A 63 13.17 -12.10 -8.14
N GLU A 64 11.86 -11.89 -8.01
CA GLU A 64 10.86 -12.95 -8.19
C GLU A 64 10.80 -13.31 -9.69
N PRO A 65 10.84 -14.61 -10.06
CA PRO A 65 10.85 -15.04 -11.46
C PRO A 65 9.61 -14.62 -12.25
N ASN A 66 8.48 -14.33 -11.57
CA ASN A 66 7.25 -13.85 -12.18
C ASN A 66 7.17 -12.32 -12.34
N THR A 67 8.14 -11.54 -11.83
CA THR A 67 8.23 -10.08 -11.98
C THR A 67 9.58 -9.67 -12.58
N PRO A 68 9.85 -10.01 -13.85
CA PRO A 68 11.16 -9.82 -14.49
C PRO A 68 11.58 -8.36 -14.67
N GLN A 69 10.69 -7.39 -14.43
CA GLN A 69 10.99 -5.96 -14.57
C GLN A 69 12.03 -5.46 -13.54
N LEU A 70 12.11 -6.08 -12.36
CA LEU A 70 13.08 -5.69 -11.33
C LEU A 70 14.54 -5.97 -11.74
N ALA A 71 14.77 -7.02 -12.52
CA ALA A 71 16.11 -7.33 -13.03
C ALA A 71 16.62 -6.27 -14.02
N LEU A 72 15.71 -5.60 -14.75
CA LEU A 72 16.06 -4.55 -15.72
C LEU A 72 16.62 -3.27 -15.07
N PHE A 73 16.26 -3.00 -13.81
CA PHE A 73 16.73 -1.82 -13.07
C PHE A 73 17.97 -2.10 -12.20
N ASN A 74 18.37 -3.36 -12.07
CA ASN A 74 19.54 -3.80 -11.31
C ASN A 74 20.76 -4.10 -12.20
N GLU A 75 20.74 -3.71 -13.48
CA GLU A 75 21.94 -3.85 -14.31
C GLU A 75 23.09 -3.06 -13.67
N PRO A 76 24.26 -3.69 -13.45
CA PRO A 76 25.41 -3.00 -12.90
C PRO A 76 25.77 -1.85 -13.83
N GLU A 77 25.88 -0.64 -13.28
CA GLU A 77 26.33 0.53 -14.02
C GLU A 77 27.65 0.16 -14.71
N SER A 78 27.67 0.22 -16.04
CA SER A 78 28.82 -0.22 -16.82
C SER A 78 30.04 0.60 -16.40
N GLU A 79 31.13 -0.08 -16.05
CA GLU A 79 32.38 0.59 -15.68
C GLU A 79 32.71 1.63 -16.76
N PRO A 80 32.89 2.91 -16.38
CA PRO A 80 33.14 3.95 -17.35
C PRO A 80 34.40 3.58 -18.12
N THR A 81 34.23 3.27 -19.42
CA THR A 81 35.37 3.03 -20.31
C THR A 81 36.33 4.22 -20.21
N LEU A 82 37.64 3.99 -20.23
CA LEU A 82 38.68 5.02 -20.02
C LEU A 82 38.48 6.32 -20.85
N GLN A 83 37.78 6.25 -21.98
CA GLN A 83 37.37 7.42 -22.77
C GLN A 83 36.29 8.27 -22.09
N SER A 84 35.31 7.66 -21.42
CA SER A 84 34.31 8.35 -20.61
C SER A 84 34.91 8.94 -19.32
N ALA A 85 35.93 8.29 -18.73
CA ALA A 85 36.66 8.85 -17.58
C ALA A 85 37.37 10.17 -17.90
N LYS A 86 37.88 10.33 -19.13
CA LYS A 86 38.51 11.58 -19.60
C LYS A 86 37.49 12.71 -19.75
N TRP A 87 36.29 12.42 -20.25
CA TRP A 87 35.19 13.39 -20.31
C TRP A 87 34.67 13.76 -18.90
N LEU A 88 34.62 12.82 -17.95
CA LEU A 88 34.23 13.08 -16.56
C LEU A 88 35.24 13.96 -15.82
N LEU A 89 36.54 13.83 -16.10
CA LEU A 89 37.56 14.73 -15.53
C LEU A 89 37.43 16.16 -16.06
N GLN A 90 37.10 16.31 -17.36
CA GLN A 90 36.86 17.60 -17.99
C GLN A 90 35.61 18.29 -17.41
N LEU A 91 34.54 17.53 -17.11
CA LEU A 91 33.33 18.04 -16.46
C LEU A 91 33.57 18.42 -14.98
N ARG A 92 34.39 17.66 -14.23
CA ARG A 92 34.77 18.01 -12.85
C ARG A 92 35.58 19.30 -12.76
N ALA A 93 36.41 19.60 -13.76
CA ALA A 93 37.15 20.86 -13.84
C ALA A 93 36.25 22.08 -14.14
N VAL A 94 35.05 21.87 -14.71
CA VAL A 94 34.05 22.93 -14.96
C VAL A 94 33.01 23.02 -13.82
N ALA A 95 32.99 22.05 -12.90
CA ALA A 95 32.05 22.00 -11.78
C ALA A 95 32.55 22.70 -10.49
N SER A 96 33.56 23.58 -10.58
CA SER A 96 33.93 24.49 -9.48
C SER A 96 33.23 25.87 -9.55
N ALA A 97 32.23 26.03 -10.41
CA ALA A 97 31.26 27.12 -10.32
C ALA A 97 29.86 26.52 -10.30
N GLY A 98 29.33 26.34 -9.08
CA GLY A 98 28.11 25.60 -8.81
C GLY A 98 26.91 26.02 -9.67
N HIS A 99 26.39 25.08 -10.45
CA HIS A 99 25.00 25.06 -10.86
C HIS A 99 24.48 23.64 -10.66
N ARG A 100 24.15 23.34 -9.40
CA ARG A 100 23.10 22.40 -9.06
C ARG A 100 21.85 22.91 -9.77
N TRP A 101 21.22 22.13 -10.63
CA TRP A 101 19.87 22.45 -11.12
C TRP A 101 18.92 22.38 -9.93
N LEU A 102 18.92 23.46 -9.15
CA LEU A 102 17.87 23.81 -8.22
C LEU A 102 16.69 24.21 -9.10
N THR A 103 15.56 23.53 -8.87
CA THR A 103 14.24 23.92 -9.35
C THR A 103 14.11 25.45 -9.27
N CYS A 104 13.99 26.10 -10.43
CA CYS A 104 13.98 27.55 -10.52
C CYS A 104 12.74 28.08 -9.78
N HIS A 105 12.96 28.68 -8.61
CA HIS A 105 11.89 29.20 -7.77
C HIS A 105 11.23 30.40 -8.45
N ILE A 106 9.90 30.43 -8.41
CA ILE A 106 9.00 31.27 -9.18
C ILE A 106 9.26 32.77 -8.97
N SER A 107 9.83 33.44 -9.97
CA SER A 107 9.60 34.87 -10.21
C SER A 107 8.53 35.05 -11.29
N LYS A 108 7.67 36.07 -11.15
CA LYS A 108 6.52 36.36 -12.04
C LYS A 108 6.89 36.78 -13.48
N SER A 109 8.18 36.78 -13.84
CA SER A 109 8.63 37.09 -15.20
C SER A 109 8.58 35.83 -16.08
N SER A 110 8.08 35.95 -17.31
CA SER A 110 8.04 34.87 -18.31
C SER A 110 9.42 34.45 -18.83
N THR A 111 10.46 35.19 -18.43
CA THR A 111 11.87 34.92 -18.74
C THR A 111 12.68 34.72 -17.46
N CYS A 112 13.56 33.72 -17.48
CA CYS A 112 14.55 33.49 -16.44
C CYS A 112 15.69 34.51 -16.54
N ALA A 113 16.38 34.78 -15.43
CA ALA A 113 17.55 35.66 -15.41
C ALA A 113 18.72 35.14 -16.28
N CYS A 114 18.74 33.84 -16.62
CA CYS A 114 19.67 33.25 -17.60
C CYS A 114 19.22 33.42 -19.08
N GLY A 115 18.07 34.04 -19.33
CA GLY A 115 17.57 34.33 -20.68
C GLY A 115 16.62 33.27 -21.28
N CYS A 116 16.37 32.14 -20.60
CA CYS A 116 15.45 31.11 -21.09
C CYS A 116 13.97 31.47 -20.86
N ALA A 117 13.10 31.08 -21.79
CA ALA A 117 11.64 31.21 -21.66
C ALA A 117 11.09 30.15 -20.69
N LYS A 118 10.17 30.56 -19.81
CA LYS A 118 9.52 29.64 -18.87
C LYS A 118 8.26 29.04 -19.51
N HIS A 119 8.11 27.72 -19.43
CA HIS A 119 6.88 27.03 -19.80
C HIS A 119 6.04 26.81 -18.53
N VAL A 120 4.81 27.35 -18.50
CA VAL A 120 3.88 27.15 -17.37
C VAL A 120 3.08 25.88 -17.64
N ILE A 121 3.22 24.88 -16.78
CA ILE A 121 2.42 23.65 -16.82
C ILE A 121 1.15 23.90 -16.01
N GLY A 122 -0.03 23.67 -16.60
CA GLY A 122 -1.33 23.77 -15.89
C GLY A 122 -2.27 24.88 -16.36
N GLU A 123 -2.05 25.48 -17.53
CA GLU A 123 -2.97 26.48 -18.12
C GLU A 123 -4.02 25.86 -19.06
N GLU A 124 -4.34 24.57 -18.88
CA GLU A 124 -5.54 23.98 -19.50
C GLU A 124 -6.75 24.33 -18.62
N THR A 125 -7.62 25.21 -19.10
CA THR A 125 -8.87 25.56 -18.42
C THR A 125 -9.80 24.35 -18.43
N SER A 126 -9.76 23.55 -17.36
CA SER A 126 -10.75 22.49 -17.12
C SER A 126 -12.12 23.13 -16.89
N GLU A 127 -13.07 22.88 -17.78
CA GLU A 127 -14.48 23.25 -17.58
C GLU A 127 -15.05 22.49 -16.37
N GLN A 128 -15.69 23.20 -15.43
CA GLN A 128 -16.22 22.61 -14.20
C GLN A 128 -17.56 21.93 -14.47
N LEU A 129 -17.64 20.61 -14.23
CA LEU A 129 -18.90 19.86 -14.23
C LEU A 129 -19.53 19.90 -12.83
N ASP A 130 -20.72 20.50 -12.69
CA ASP A 130 -21.49 20.55 -11.46
C ASP A 130 -22.15 19.19 -11.16
N ILE A 131 -21.53 18.38 -10.29
CA ILE A 131 -22.13 17.13 -9.81
C ILE A 131 -22.77 17.39 -8.44
N VAL A 132 -24.11 17.33 -8.38
CA VAL A 132 -24.88 17.39 -7.13
C VAL A 132 -24.94 15.99 -6.50
N PRO A 133 -24.41 15.77 -5.28
CA PRO A 133 -24.54 14.50 -4.59
C PRO A 133 -25.98 14.31 -4.07
N MET A 134 -26.59 13.17 -4.41
CA MET A 134 -27.85 12.66 -3.85
C MET A 134 -27.66 12.11 -2.44
#